data_AF-A0A7S3U6Y8-F1
#
_entry.id   AF-A0A7S3U6Y8-F1
#
_cell.length_a   1.000
_cell.length_b   1.000
_cell.length_c   1.000
_cell.angle_alpha   90.00
_cell.angle_beta   90.00
_cell.angle_gamma   90.00
#
_symmetry.space_group_name_H-M   'P 1'
#
loop_
_entity.id
_entity.type
_entity.pdbx_description
1 polymer ?
#
loop_
_entity_poly.entity_id
_entity_poly.type
_entity_poly.pdbx_seq_one_letter_code
_entity_poly.pdbx_strand_id
1 'polypeptide(L)'
;MAEGAEGGDSGWLVDMVIGFMRSPTWNTPLTQFINDKCILFDNFQEENKHEYVEVHNEFKALVDDLLAAHLVEVDILPEDFEKQVVESGLTEDPRMAQVMSQLRAAEDFLVFKQMMIDHHAGMQAQAEANLKDTAAWEASQREDEAV
;
A
#
# COMPACT_ATOMS: atom_id res chain seq x y z
N MET A 1 39.11 -16.06 -24.96
CA MET A 1 38.75 -15.50 -23.64
C MET A 1 37.41 -14.84 -23.86
N ALA A 2 36.33 -15.46 -23.41
CA ALA A 2 34.99 -14.88 -23.44
C ALA A 2 34.71 -14.38 -22.03
N GLU A 3 34.56 -13.07 -21.93
CA GLU A 3 34.23 -12.33 -20.72
C GLU A 3 32.81 -12.67 -20.27
N GLY A 4 32.62 -12.62 -18.95
CA GLY A 4 31.56 -13.30 -18.24
C GLY A 4 30.19 -12.65 -18.26
N ALA A 5 29.22 -13.46 -17.88
CA ALA A 5 27.94 -13.09 -17.27
C ALA A 5 27.24 -14.38 -16.82
N GLU A 6 27.81 -15.10 -15.85
CA GLU A 6 27.09 -16.17 -15.15
C GLU A 6 27.05 -15.80 -13.67
N GLY A 7 26.02 -15.04 -13.30
CA GLY A 7 25.76 -14.60 -11.94
C GLY A 7 24.51 -13.72 -11.86
N GLY A 8 23.37 -14.33 -11.48
CA GLY A 8 22.22 -13.64 -10.88
C GLY A 8 21.09 -13.19 -11.82
N ASP A 9 20.43 -14.12 -12.53
CA ASP A 9 19.27 -13.85 -13.40
C ASP A 9 17.94 -13.63 -12.64
N SER A 10 17.99 -13.16 -11.40
CA SER A 10 16.81 -12.92 -10.55
C SER A 10 16.55 -11.44 -10.29
N GLY A 11 17.58 -10.59 -10.43
CA GLY A 11 17.48 -9.15 -10.15
C GLY A 11 16.51 -8.41 -11.08
N TRP A 12 16.37 -8.86 -12.33
CA TRP A 12 15.44 -8.22 -13.27
C TRP A 12 13.97 -8.47 -12.89
N LEU A 13 13.67 -9.66 -12.37
CA LEU A 13 12.35 -10.01 -11.83
C LEU A 13 12.01 -9.11 -10.64
N VAL A 14 12.99 -8.93 -9.75
CA VAL A 14 12.92 -8.06 -8.58
C VAL A 14 12.57 -6.63 -8.96
N ASP A 15 13.35 -6.03 -9.86
CA ASP A 15 13.10 -4.65 -10.32
C ASP A 15 11.74 -4.52 -11.02
N MET A 16 11.32 -5.54 -11.76
CA MET A 16 10.00 -5.57 -12.41
C MET A 16 8.86 -5.62 -11.39
N VAL A 17 8.95 -6.52 -10.41
CA VAL A 17 7.95 -6.69 -9.34
C VAL A 17 7.89 -5.45 -8.45
N ILE A 18 9.04 -4.87 -8.10
CA ILE A 18 9.11 -3.60 -7.39
C ILE A 18 8.47 -2.48 -8.23
N GLY A 19 8.70 -2.47 -9.53
CA GLY A 19 8.06 -1.55 -10.48
C GLY A 19 6.54 -1.69 -10.49
N PHE A 20 6.03 -2.92 -10.50
CA PHE A 20 4.61 -3.21 -10.44
C PHE A 20 3.99 -2.82 -9.09
N MET A 21 4.61 -3.20 -7.98
CA MET A 21 4.13 -2.86 -6.64
C MET A 21 4.19 -1.36 -6.33
N ARG A 22 5.05 -0.61 -7.02
CA ARG A 22 5.07 0.87 -7.01
C ARG A 22 4.11 1.49 -8.02
N SER A 23 3.58 0.70 -8.96
CA SER A 23 2.63 1.18 -9.93
C SER A 23 1.34 1.62 -9.24
N PRO A 24 0.66 2.65 -9.75
CA PRO A 24 -0.72 2.95 -9.35
C PRO A 24 -1.63 1.72 -9.51
N THR A 25 -1.34 0.79 -10.41
CA THR A 25 -2.11 -0.46 -10.53
C THR A 25 -2.18 -1.26 -9.22
N TRP A 26 -1.11 -1.23 -8.41
CA TRP A 26 -1.08 -1.85 -7.08
C TRP A 26 -1.55 -0.89 -5.98
N ASN A 27 -0.97 0.31 -5.93
CA ASN A 27 -1.25 1.25 -4.84
C ASN A 27 -2.66 1.82 -4.89
N THR A 28 -3.24 2.06 -6.08
CA THR A 28 -4.58 2.64 -6.20
C THR A 28 -5.68 1.76 -5.61
N PRO A 29 -5.83 0.47 -5.99
CA PRO A 29 -6.87 -0.38 -5.39
C PRO A 29 -6.66 -0.60 -3.89
N LEU A 30 -5.41 -0.75 -3.43
CA LEU A 30 -5.13 -0.88 -1.99
C LEU A 30 -5.48 0.39 -1.21
N THR A 31 -5.06 1.55 -1.72
CA THR A 31 -5.34 2.85 -1.08
C THR A 31 -6.82 3.19 -1.12
N GLN A 32 -7.51 2.87 -2.21
CA GLN A 32 -8.96 3.00 -2.32
C GLN A 32 -9.67 2.13 -1.30
N PHE A 33 -9.28 0.85 -1.18
CA PHE A 33 -9.85 -0.06 -0.20
C PHE A 33 -9.62 0.43 1.23
N ILE A 34 -8.40 0.89 1.54
CA ILE A 34 -8.06 1.48 2.84
C ILE A 34 -8.92 2.71 3.10
N ASN A 35 -9.05 3.64 2.15
CA ASN A 35 -9.86 4.84 2.33
C ASN A 35 -11.35 4.53 2.51
N ASP A 36 -11.91 3.63 1.72
CA ASP A 36 -13.32 3.23 1.79
C ASP A 36 -13.65 2.55 3.11
N LYS A 37 -12.74 1.72 3.61
CA LYS A 37 -12.95 0.94 4.83
C LYS A 37 -12.41 1.62 6.09
N CYS A 38 -11.54 2.65 6.01
CA CYS A 38 -10.94 3.31 7.18
C CYS A 38 -11.96 4.04 8.05
N ILE A 39 -13.08 4.47 7.46
CA ILE A 39 -14.22 5.04 8.17
C ILE A 39 -14.87 4.06 9.15
N LEU A 40 -14.70 2.75 8.94
CA LEU A 40 -15.16 1.71 9.87
C LEU A 40 -14.27 1.63 11.11
N PHE A 41 -13.04 2.15 11.02
CA PHE A 41 -12.01 2.11 12.07
C PHE A 41 -11.94 3.41 12.89
N ASP A 42 -13.08 4.07 13.11
CA ASP A 42 -13.19 5.33 13.86
C ASP A 42 -12.87 5.18 15.36
N ASN A 43 -13.03 3.98 15.94
CA ASN A 43 -12.98 3.80 17.39
C ASN A 43 -12.02 2.69 17.85
N PHE A 44 -11.01 3.08 18.63
CA PHE A 44 -10.04 2.17 19.28
C PHE A 44 -10.67 1.15 20.25
N GLN A 45 -11.96 1.29 20.58
CA GLN A 45 -12.63 0.57 21.66
C GLN A 45 -13.61 -0.54 21.20
N GLU A 46 -14.01 -0.58 19.93
CA GLU A 46 -14.90 -1.65 19.43
C GLU A 46 -14.06 -2.81 18.89
N GLU A 47 -13.74 -3.74 19.80
CA GLU A 47 -12.84 -4.88 19.58
C GLU A 47 -13.49 -6.06 18.83
N ASN A 48 -14.80 -6.08 18.60
CA ASN A 48 -15.50 -7.26 18.07
C ASN A 48 -16.66 -6.92 17.12
N LYS A 49 -16.36 -6.70 15.85
CA LYS A 49 -17.32 -6.98 14.77
C LYS A 49 -16.65 -7.89 13.76
N HIS A 50 -17.32 -8.98 13.43
CA HIS A 50 -16.90 -9.92 12.39
C HIS A 50 -16.57 -9.18 11.07
N GLU A 51 -17.20 -8.03 10.84
CA GLU A 51 -16.90 -7.10 9.74
C GLU A 51 -15.42 -6.74 9.61
N TYR A 52 -14.66 -6.55 10.70
CA TYR A 52 -13.23 -6.24 10.58
C TYR A 52 -12.41 -7.41 10.02
N VAL A 53 -12.80 -8.64 10.40
CA VAL A 53 -12.18 -9.87 9.89
C VAL A 53 -12.61 -10.10 8.44
N GLU A 54 -13.85 -9.77 8.07
CA GLU A 54 -14.31 -9.80 6.68
C GLU A 54 -13.54 -8.79 5.83
N VAL A 55 -13.39 -7.55 6.28
CA VAL A 55 -12.61 -6.50 5.60
C VAL A 55 -11.14 -6.92 5.45
N HIS A 56 -10.55 -7.53 6.48
CA HIS A 56 -9.18 -8.05 6.39
C HIS A 56 -9.07 -9.20 5.38
N ASN A 57 -10.04 -10.11 5.32
CA ASN A 57 -10.07 -11.17 4.29
C ASN A 57 -10.27 -10.60 2.89
N GLU A 58 -11.14 -9.60 2.71
CA GLU A 58 -11.29 -8.88 1.44
C GLU A 58 -9.98 -8.20 1.02
N PHE A 59 -9.27 -7.56 1.96
CA PHE A 59 -7.97 -6.95 1.69
C PHE A 59 -6.91 -7.99 1.32
N LYS A 60 -6.86 -9.11 2.04
CA LYS A 60 -5.96 -10.22 1.71
C LYS A 60 -6.26 -10.79 0.32
N ALA A 61 -7.54 -11.01 0.00
CA ALA A 61 -7.96 -11.47 -1.32
C ALA A 61 -7.61 -10.48 -2.43
N LEU A 62 -7.71 -9.17 -2.18
CA LEU A 62 -7.31 -8.14 -3.13
C LEU A 62 -5.80 -8.16 -3.39
N VAL A 63 -4.99 -8.27 -2.34
CA VAL A 63 -3.52 -8.37 -2.44
C VAL A 63 -3.13 -9.64 -3.20
N ASP A 64 -3.79 -10.76 -2.91
CA ASP A 64 -3.56 -12.05 -3.58
C ASP A 64 -3.96 -12.01 -5.06
N ASP A 65 -5.13 -11.44 -5.39
CA ASP A 65 -5.61 -11.29 -6.78
C ASP A 65 -4.68 -10.38 -7.60
N LEU A 66 -4.23 -9.26 -7.03
CA LEU A 66 -3.27 -8.37 -7.69
C LEU A 66 -1.91 -9.03 -7.92
N LEU A 67 -1.42 -9.82 -6.96
CA LEU A 67 -0.20 -10.61 -7.11
C LEU A 67 -0.37 -11.69 -8.16
N ALA A 68 -1.47 -12.45 -8.11
CA ALA A 68 -1.77 -13.53 -9.04
C ALA A 68 -1.92 -13.00 -10.48
N ALA A 69 -2.65 -11.90 -10.67
CA ALA A 69 -2.77 -11.23 -11.95
C ALA A 69 -1.41 -10.83 -12.50
N HIS A 70 -0.55 -10.24 -11.66
CA HIS A 70 0.79 -9.86 -12.08
C HIS A 70 1.65 -11.07 -12.45
N LEU A 71 1.69 -12.11 -11.61
CA LEU A 71 2.44 -13.34 -11.86
C LEU A 71 2.02 -14.02 -13.17
N VAL A 72 0.72 -14.01 -13.49
CA VAL A 72 0.19 -14.49 -14.76
C VAL A 72 0.62 -13.61 -15.94
N GLU A 73 0.59 -12.29 -15.79
CA GLU A 73 1.04 -11.36 -16.85
C GLU A 73 2.53 -11.52 -17.19
N VAL A 74 3.35 -11.89 -16.22
CA VAL A 74 4.79 -12.07 -16.40
C VAL A 74 5.20 -13.50 -16.73
N ASP A 75 4.22 -14.43 -16.85
CA ASP A 75 4.42 -15.86 -17.13
C ASP A 75 5.40 -16.53 -16.15
N ILE A 76 5.35 -16.15 -14.88
CA ILE A 76 6.21 -16.70 -13.83
C ILE A 76 5.40 -17.57 -12.89
N LEU A 77 5.92 -18.77 -12.63
CA LEU A 77 5.33 -19.68 -11.66
C LEU A 77 5.54 -19.13 -10.24
N PRO A 78 4.54 -19.25 -9.34
CA PRO A 78 4.67 -18.79 -7.96
C PRO A 78 5.84 -19.46 -7.23
N GLU A 79 6.16 -20.72 -7.56
CA GLU A 79 7.29 -21.46 -7.02
C GLU A 79 8.65 -20.86 -7.43
N ASP A 80 8.75 -20.36 -8.67
CA ASP A 80 9.94 -19.67 -9.17
C ASP A 80 10.04 -18.26 -8.58
N PHE A 81 8.91 -17.57 -8.41
CA PHE A 81 8.85 -16.28 -7.74
C PHE A 81 9.38 -16.37 -6.30
N GLU A 82 8.90 -17.32 -5.49
CA GLU A 82 9.39 -17.49 -4.11
C GLU A 82 10.88 -17.78 -4.05
N LYS A 83 11.40 -18.65 -4.92
CA LYS A 83 12.85 -18.90 -5.02
C LYS A 83 13.63 -17.64 -5.35
N GLN A 84 13.23 -16.94 -6.40
CA GLN A 84 13.92 -15.75 -6.88
C GLN A 84 13.87 -14.61 -5.85
N VAL A 85 12.76 -14.48 -5.09
CA VAL A 85 12.61 -13.55 -3.96
C VAL A 85 13.60 -13.87 -2.84
N VAL A 86 13.71 -15.15 -2.46
CA VAL A 86 14.62 -15.60 -1.41
C VAL A 86 16.08 -15.48 -1.83
N GLU A 87 16.41 -15.80 -3.08
CA GLU A 87 17.77 -15.76 -3.63
C GLU A 87 18.28 -14.33 -3.87
N SER A 88 17.37 -13.40 -4.19
CA SER A 88 17.71 -11.98 -4.42
C SER A 88 17.83 -11.15 -3.15
N GLY A 89 17.36 -11.65 -2.00
CA GLY A 89 17.27 -10.86 -0.77
C GLY A 89 16.27 -9.71 -0.89
N LEU A 90 15.23 -9.87 -1.73
CA LEU A 90 14.18 -8.88 -2.00
C LEU A 90 13.55 -8.30 -0.72
N THR A 91 13.43 -9.11 0.33
CA THR A 91 12.92 -8.72 1.66
C THR A 91 13.79 -7.70 2.40
N GLU A 92 15.07 -7.59 2.05
CA GLU A 92 16.02 -6.67 2.70
C GLU A 92 16.15 -5.33 1.97
N ASP A 93 15.55 -5.19 0.77
CA ASP A 93 15.65 -3.95 0.00
C ASP A 93 14.72 -2.85 0.56
N PRO A 94 15.26 -1.65 0.88
CA PRO A 94 14.46 -0.56 1.43
C PRO A 94 13.38 -0.05 0.47
N ARG A 95 13.51 -0.30 -0.84
CA ARG A 95 12.47 0.05 -1.82
C ARG A 95 11.24 -0.84 -1.69
N MET A 96 11.45 -2.07 -1.21
CA MET A 96 10.40 -3.04 -0.98
C MET A 96 9.84 -2.98 0.43
N ALA A 97 10.54 -2.35 1.38
CA ALA A 97 10.09 -2.21 2.77
C ALA A 97 8.67 -1.63 2.91
N GLN A 98 8.30 -0.64 2.08
CA GLN A 98 6.94 -0.09 2.09
C GLN A 98 5.89 -1.14 1.69
N VAL A 99 6.18 -1.95 0.67
CA VAL A 99 5.27 -2.96 0.16
C VAL A 99 5.22 -4.17 1.08
N MET A 100 6.37 -4.58 1.61
CA MET A 100 6.47 -5.60 2.66
C MET A 100 5.68 -5.19 3.89
N SER A 101 5.66 -3.90 4.25
CA SER A 101 4.79 -3.39 5.31
C SER A 101 3.30 -3.54 4.95
N GLN A 102 2.91 -3.31 3.69
CA GLN A 102 1.53 -3.51 3.23
C GLN A 102 1.13 -4.99 3.17
N LEU A 103 2.01 -5.87 2.68
CA LEU A 103 1.83 -7.33 2.69
C LEU A 103 1.73 -7.86 4.11
N ARG A 104 2.59 -7.38 5.01
CA ARG A 104 2.54 -7.72 6.43
C ARG A 104 1.26 -7.22 7.07
N ALA A 105 0.78 -6.04 6.68
CA ALA A 105 -0.55 -5.57 7.07
C ALA A 105 -1.67 -6.45 6.48
N ALA A 106 -1.50 -7.07 5.31
CA ALA A 106 -2.49 -8.00 4.76
C ALA A 106 -2.52 -9.36 5.47
N GLU A 107 -1.42 -9.74 6.13
CA GLU A 107 -1.30 -10.99 6.88
C GLU A 107 -1.60 -10.82 8.36
N ASP A 108 -1.34 -9.62 8.91
CA ASP A 108 -1.50 -9.30 10.32
C ASP A 108 -2.59 -8.25 10.55
N PHE A 109 -3.67 -8.71 11.17
CA PHE A 109 -4.83 -7.88 11.49
C PHE A 109 -4.51 -6.69 12.40
N LEU A 110 -3.57 -6.82 13.34
CA LEU A 110 -3.22 -5.72 14.25
C LEU A 110 -2.47 -4.63 13.50
N VAL A 111 -1.55 -5.02 12.60
CA VAL A 111 -0.82 -4.09 11.73
C VAL A 111 -1.80 -3.40 10.76
N PHE A 112 -2.73 -4.15 10.16
CA PHE A 112 -3.80 -3.61 9.32
C PHE A 112 -4.62 -2.55 10.05
N LYS A 113 -5.14 -2.90 11.23
CA LYS A 113 -5.96 -2.02 12.06
C LYS A 113 -5.21 -0.73 12.39
N GLN A 114 -3.95 -0.84 12.80
CA GLN A 114 -3.14 0.32 13.16
C GLN A 114 -2.88 1.23 11.94
N MET A 115 -2.59 0.65 10.77
CA MET A 115 -2.41 1.39 9.53
C MET A 115 -3.69 2.13 9.10
N MET A 116 -4.86 1.49 9.21
CA MET A 116 -6.13 2.13 8.84
C MET A 116 -6.50 3.28 9.77
N ILE A 117 -6.24 3.13 11.07
CA ILE A 117 -6.47 4.19 12.06
C ILE A 117 -5.51 5.36 11.82
N ASP A 118 -4.24 5.08 11.58
CA ASP A 118 -3.23 6.10 11.26
C ASP A 118 -3.59 6.85 9.96
N HIS A 119 -4.04 6.13 8.93
CA HIS A 119 -4.50 6.72 7.67
C HIS A 119 -5.75 7.58 7.85
N HIS A 120 -6.75 7.11 8.60
CA HIS A 120 -7.96 7.88 8.90
C HIS A 120 -7.63 9.15 9.69
N ALA A 121 -6.79 9.05 10.73
CA ALA A 121 -6.35 10.20 11.51
C ALA A 121 -5.56 11.20 10.67
N GLY A 122 -4.68 10.73 9.79
CA GLY A 122 -3.94 11.56 8.83
C GLY A 122 -4.87 12.28 7.85
N MET A 123 -5.86 11.58 7.30
CA MET A 123 -6.85 12.15 6.39
C MET A 123 -7.71 13.22 7.08
N GLN A 124 -8.15 12.96 8.32
CA GLN A 124 -8.93 13.91 9.11
C GLN A 124 -8.11 15.17 9.42
N ALA A 125 -6.85 15.01 9.84
CA ALA A 125 -5.94 16.13 10.08
C ALA A 125 -5.66 16.95 8.80
N GLN A 126 -5.53 16.29 7.65
CA GLN A 126 -5.33 16.96 6.37
C GLN A 126 -6.59 17.72 5.92
N ALA A 127 -7.78 17.16 6.14
CA ALA A 127 -9.04 17.84 5.86
C ALA A 127 -9.20 19.10 6.74
N GLU A 128 -8.86 19.02 8.02
CA GLU A 128 -8.85 20.17 8.94
C GLU A 128 -7.85 21.25 8.52
N ALA A 129 -6.68 20.85 8.03
CA ALA A 129 -5.66 21.78 7.52
C ALA A 129 -6.13 22.50 6.25
N ASN A 130 -6.70 21.77 5.28
CA ASN A 130 -7.23 22.35 4.04
C ASN A 130 -8.40 23.30 4.29
N LEU A 131 -9.29 22.99 5.23
CA LEU A 131 -10.39 23.88 5.61
C LEU A 131 -9.87 25.20 6.20
N LYS A 132 -8.83 25.15 7.05
CA LYS A 132 -8.18 26.35 7.59
C LYS A 132 -7.47 27.18 6.52
N ASP A 133 -6.80 26.53 5.57
CA ASP A 133 -6.09 27.20 4.47
C ASP A 133 -7.07 27.90 3.52
N THR A 134 -8.15 27.21 3.14
CA THR A 134 -9.21 27.78 2.30
C THR A 134 -9.90 28.96 2.99
N ALA A 135 -10.23 28.84 4.28
CA ALA A 135 -10.81 29.93 5.05
C ALA A 135 -9.86 31.14 5.21
N ALA A 136 -8.54 30.89 5.30
CA ALA A 136 -7.55 31.96 5.35
C ALA A 136 -7.39 32.68 4.01
N TRP A 137 -7.43 31.95 2.89
CA TRP A 137 -7.41 32.54 1.55
C TRP A 137 -8.68 33.37 1.27
N GLU A 138 -9.85 32.85 1.66
CA GLU A 138 -11.13 33.54 1.53
C GLU A 138 -11.24 34.78 2.44
N ALA A 139 -10.61 34.76 3.63
CA ALA A 139 -10.54 35.92 4.50
C ALA A 139 -9.62 37.02 3.90
N SER A 140 -8.47 36.62 3.35
CA SER A 140 -7.52 37.55 2.72
C SER A 140 -8.09 38.18 1.44
N GLN A 141 -8.87 37.45 0.63
CA GLN A 141 -9.56 37.99 -0.54
C GLN A 141 -10.65 39.00 -0.16
N ARG A 142 -11.37 38.77 0.95
CA ARG A 142 -12.41 39.69 1.44
C ARG A 142 -11.87 40.98 2.02
N GLU A 143 -10.66 40.96 2.58
CA GLU A 143 -9.99 42.17 3.09
C GLU A 143 -9.43 43.05 1.96
N ASP A 144 -8.96 42.46 0.84
CA ASP A 144 -8.43 43.18 -0.32
C ASP A 144 -9.54 43.81 -1.20
N GLU A 145 -10.76 43.26 -1.21
CA GLU A 145 -11.91 43.79 -1.96
C GLU A 145 -12.67 44.90 -1.19
N ALA A 146 -12.38 45.06 0.11
CA ALA A 146 -13.02 46.03 1.00
C ALA A 146 -12.22 47.34 1.20
N VAL A 147 -11.06 47.48 0.53
CA VAL A 147 -10.18 48.67 0.56
C VAL A 147 -10.29 49.54 -0.69
#